data_AF-A0A328A8I8-F1
#
_entry.id   AF-A0A328A8I8-F1
#
_cell.length_a   1.000
_cell.length_b   1.000
_cell.length_c   1.000
_cell.angle_alpha   90.00
_cell.angle_beta   90.00
_cell.angle_gamma   90.00
#
_symmetry.space_group_name_H-M   'P 1'
#
loop_
_entity.id
_entity.type
_entity.pdbx_description
1 polymer ?
#
loop_
_entity_poly.entity_id
_entity_poly.type
_entity_poly.pdbx_seq_one_letter_code
_entity_poly.pdbx_strand_id
1 'polypeptide(L)'
;MRRRKSGSNAGPKSSRKTSRQRILNDFPAKLRRLVLERSPMLFRPSRIQLFLGATTATLLMVASNAAQAQTFGVGVNSDPNLGVVASASSGDTTFTINAGTDQVSKSGNGARISSGSARGKVTVSCASGACTGKKVQVRVGVSGSPTGRARALTGFNVASGTLAVSSVSGTNPLTFVINSFPAGGGYFWLGATYPIAGDDSGKATGAAGSGFAISAVLSGKSFGAGTGSTADATVYRKLSIVNDTPLSFGRIVRPTSGSSTATFSATNPQRVITGSGVWLNTPSPTRAKYTITGEGGAAVSLSIPPSFTMTGPSTLTVTTDTTAQGAPVLSSITGNAGTYSFYVGGAMTLTSSTPSGAYSGSYVVTVSYN
;
A
#
# COMPACT_ATOMS: atom_id res chain seq x y z
N MET A 1 5.73 86.43 -30.19
CA MET A 1 6.99 86.10 -29.47
C MET A 1 6.67 85.04 -28.42
N ARG A 2 7.46 84.00 -28.08
CA ARG A 2 8.72 83.38 -28.59
C ARG A 2 8.37 81.89 -28.97
N ARG A 3 8.97 81.13 -29.91
CA ARG A 3 10.38 80.64 -30.11
C ARG A 3 10.95 79.91 -28.86
N ARG A 4 11.61 78.74 -28.89
CA ARG A 4 11.94 77.64 -29.86
C ARG A 4 11.51 76.29 -29.18
N LYS A 5 11.69 75.03 -29.61
CA LYS A 5 12.31 74.22 -30.72
C LYS A 5 11.49 72.88 -30.72
N SER A 6 11.31 71.99 -31.71
CA SER A 6 11.96 71.57 -32.97
C SER A 6 13.17 70.60 -32.84
N GLY A 7 12.97 69.33 -33.24
CA GLY A 7 14.00 68.28 -33.39
C GLY A 7 13.58 66.89 -32.84
N SER A 8 13.86 65.72 -33.45
CA SER A 8 13.91 65.25 -34.86
C SER A 8 14.54 63.86 -34.88
N ASN A 9 13.72 62.82 -35.08
CA ASN A 9 13.95 61.68 -35.98
C ASN A 9 15.40 61.16 -36.22
N ALA A 10 15.68 59.92 -35.77
CA ALA A 10 16.72 59.06 -36.35
C ALA A 10 16.42 57.58 -36.09
N GLY A 11 16.62 56.74 -37.11
CA GLY A 11 16.67 55.28 -36.97
C GLY A 11 17.58 54.68 -38.03
N PRO A 12 18.02 53.43 -37.85
CA PRO A 12 18.23 52.51 -38.98
C PRO A 12 17.53 51.17 -38.70
N LYS A 13 16.83 50.55 -39.66
CA LYS A 13 17.39 49.78 -40.79
C LYS A 13 18.50 48.82 -40.31
N SER A 14 18.17 47.55 -40.04
CA SER A 14 18.03 46.47 -41.03
C SER A 14 19.36 46.03 -41.67
N SER A 15 19.75 44.77 -41.42
CA SER A 15 20.71 44.04 -42.26
C SER A 15 20.48 42.53 -42.19
N ARG A 16 20.62 41.84 -43.32
CA ARG A 16 20.48 40.37 -43.46
C ARG A 16 21.85 39.67 -43.40
N LYS A 17 21.86 38.46 -42.82
CA LYS A 17 22.69 37.27 -43.14
C LYS A 17 22.06 36.11 -42.35
N THR A 18 21.65 34.94 -42.86
CA THR A 18 22.05 34.11 -44.01
C THR A 18 23.53 33.70 -44.04
N SER A 19 23.89 32.66 -43.28
CA SER A 19 24.80 31.59 -43.74
C SER A 19 24.81 30.39 -42.78
N ARG A 20 25.08 29.17 -43.30
CA ARG A 20 25.38 27.89 -42.60
C ARG A 20 24.29 27.38 -41.62
N GLN A 21 23.70 26.19 -41.74
CA GLN A 21 23.89 25.00 -42.58
C GLN A 21 25.23 24.25 -42.44
N ARG A 22 25.10 22.94 -42.14
CA ARG A 22 26.14 21.91 -41.85
C ARG A 22 26.99 22.16 -40.60
N ILE A 23 26.74 21.35 -39.57
CA ILE A 23 27.75 20.56 -38.86
C ILE A 23 27.06 19.25 -38.41
N LEU A 24 27.72 18.13 -38.73
CA LEU A 24 27.71 16.77 -38.15
C LEU A 24 26.65 16.46 -37.07
N ASN A 25 25.88 15.36 -37.10
CA ASN A 25 26.03 14.11 -37.88
C ASN A 25 27.43 13.47 -37.80
N ASP A 26 27.88 13.16 -36.60
CA ASP A 26 28.60 11.90 -36.30
C ASP A 26 28.77 11.70 -34.78
N PHE A 27 28.31 10.55 -34.26
CA PHE A 27 28.70 10.03 -32.95
C PHE A 27 29.00 8.53 -33.12
N PRO A 28 30.28 8.11 -33.17
CA PRO A 28 30.64 6.81 -33.69
C PRO A 28 30.47 5.68 -32.68
N ALA A 29 29.79 4.60 -33.10
CA ALA A 29 29.75 3.34 -32.37
C ALA A 29 31.13 2.63 -32.44
N LYS A 30 32.08 3.01 -31.56
CA LYS A 30 33.44 2.44 -31.60
C LYS A 30 34.18 2.40 -30.24
N LEU A 31 33.70 1.56 -29.32
CA LEU A 31 34.53 1.07 -28.21
C LEU A 31 34.43 -0.47 -28.06
N ARG A 32 35.11 -1.17 -28.97
CA ARG A 32 35.36 -2.62 -28.87
C ARG A 32 36.81 -2.81 -28.45
N ARG A 33 37.06 -3.88 -27.66
CA ARG A 33 38.38 -4.52 -27.48
C ARG A 33 39.42 -3.77 -26.62
N LEU A 34 39.24 -3.85 -25.30
CA LEU A 34 40.35 -4.20 -24.42
C LEU A 34 40.21 -5.68 -24.05
N VAL A 35 41.11 -6.51 -24.57
CA VAL A 35 41.33 -7.90 -24.19
C VAL A 35 42.82 -8.02 -23.92
N LEU A 36 43.16 -8.37 -22.67
CA LEU A 36 44.41 -8.97 -22.18
C LEU A 36 44.20 -9.07 -20.65
N GLU A 37 43.76 -10.23 -20.17
CA GLU A 37 44.63 -11.21 -19.50
C GLU A 37 45.14 -10.77 -18.11
N ARG A 38 44.63 -11.44 -17.07
CA ARG A 38 45.50 -12.21 -16.15
C ARG A 38 44.72 -13.20 -15.29
N SER A 39 45.05 -14.48 -15.49
CA SER A 39 45.09 -15.58 -14.52
C SER A 39 43.84 -15.91 -13.68
N PRO A 40 43.20 -17.09 -13.86
CA PRO A 40 42.39 -17.71 -12.81
C PRO A 40 43.29 -18.15 -11.64
N MET A 41 42.82 -18.00 -10.39
CA MET A 41 43.54 -18.53 -9.23
C MET A 41 43.36 -20.06 -9.13
N LEU A 42 44.30 -20.79 -9.72
CA LEU A 42 44.50 -22.22 -9.45
C LEU A 42 45.03 -22.40 -8.02
N PHE A 43 44.11 -22.53 -7.06
CA PHE A 43 44.47 -22.91 -5.69
C PHE A 43 44.96 -24.37 -5.68
N ARG A 44 46.28 -24.54 -5.46
CA ARG A 44 46.91 -25.88 -5.44
C ARG A 44 46.41 -26.71 -4.26
N PRO A 45 46.13 -28.01 -4.44
CA PRO A 45 46.00 -28.93 -3.30
C PRO A 45 47.38 -29.06 -2.62
N SER A 46 47.45 -28.67 -1.35
CA SER A 46 48.69 -28.84 -0.57
C SER A 46 48.88 -30.31 -0.20
N ARG A 47 50.07 -30.86 -0.47
CA ARG A 47 50.44 -32.21 -0.05
C ARG A 47 50.80 -32.21 1.44
N ILE A 48 49.82 -32.46 2.30
CA ILE A 48 50.08 -32.80 3.70
C ILE A 48 50.73 -34.19 3.72
N GLN A 49 51.91 -34.29 4.35
CA GLN A 49 52.67 -35.55 4.40
C GLN A 49 52.05 -36.55 5.37
N LEU A 50 52.00 -37.81 4.94
CA LEU A 50 51.57 -38.94 5.76
C LEU A 50 52.70 -39.33 6.73
N PHE A 51 52.65 -38.86 7.98
CA PHE A 51 53.51 -39.38 9.05
C PHE A 51 52.84 -40.58 9.73
N LEU A 52 53.44 -41.75 9.56
CA LEU A 52 52.90 -43.03 10.05
C LEU A 52 53.27 -43.26 11.52
N GLY A 53 52.62 -42.53 12.43
CA GLY A 53 52.79 -42.69 13.88
C GLY A 53 51.93 -43.81 14.45
N ALA A 54 52.51 -44.98 14.74
CA ALA A 54 51.80 -46.11 15.32
C ALA A 54 51.65 -45.96 16.85
N THR A 55 50.62 -45.23 17.31
CA THR A 55 50.21 -45.19 18.72
C THR A 55 48.97 -46.04 18.97
N THR A 56 49.11 -47.04 19.86
CA THR A 56 48.04 -47.93 20.31
C THR A 56 47.05 -47.19 21.21
N ALA A 57 46.07 -46.53 20.60
CA ALA A 57 44.96 -45.88 21.31
C ALA A 57 44.01 -46.93 21.89
N THR A 58 43.98 -47.09 23.22
CA THR A 58 43.06 -47.97 23.93
C THR A 58 41.61 -47.53 23.66
N LEU A 59 40.85 -48.37 22.95
CA LEU A 59 39.47 -48.06 22.55
C LEU A 59 38.50 -48.15 23.74
N LEU A 60 38.45 -47.10 24.54
CA LEU A 60 37.37 -46.87 25.50
C LEU A 60 36.06 -46.72 24.73
N MET A 61 35.26 -47.79 24.70
CA MET A 61 33.86 -47.75 24.26
C MET A 61 33.04 -46.94 25.26
N VAL A 62 33.14 -45.61 25.18
CA VAL A 62 32.15 -44.71 25.78
C VAL A 62 30.82 -45.05 25.11
N ALA A 63 29.91 -45.67 25.86
CA ALA A 63 28.61 -46.05 25.35
C ALA A 63 27.87 -44.79 24.92
N SER A 64 27.75 -44.59 23.60
CA SER A 64 26.96 -43.53 22.99
C SER A 64 25.50 -43.71 23.40
N ASN A 65 25.10 -43.10 24.52
CA ASN A 65 23.71 -43.06 24.96
C ASN A 65 22.86 -42.59 23.79
N ALA A 66 22.01 -43.48 23.27
CA ALA A 66 21.25 -43.24 22.07
C ALA A 66 20.49 -41.92 22.21
N ALA A 67 20.74 -40.98 21.29
CA ALA A 67 20.16 -39.64 21.35
C ALA A 67 18.64 -39.78 21.45
N GLN A 68 18.07 -39.42 22.61
CA GLN A 68 16.66 -39.59 22.91
C GLN A 68 15.85 -38.84 21.84
N ALA A 69 15.22 -39.59 20.94
CA ALA A 69 14.56 -39.04 19.78
C ALA A 69 13.56 -37.97 20.21
N GLN A 70 13.61 -36.80 19.56
CA GLN A 70 12.84 -35.63 19.97
C GLN A 70 11.34 -35.94 19.93
N THR A 71 10.78 -36.22 21.11
CA THR A 71 9.45 -36.82 21.26
C THR A 71 8.29 -35.87 20.97
N PHE A 72 8.60 -34.61 20.64
CA PHE A 72 7.66 -33.51 20.65
C PHE A 72 8.12 -32.41 19.68
N GLY A 73 7.20 -31.83 18.91
CA GLY A 73 7.49 -30.81 17.90
C GLY A 73 6.44 -29.69 17.88
N VAL A 74 6.86 -28.49 17.44
CA VAL A 74 5.98 -27.34 17.21
C VAL A 74 6.25 -26.80 15.81
N GLY A 75 5.21 -26.58 15.02
CA GLY A 75 5.30 -26.03 13.67
C GLY A 75 4.25 -24.93 13.45
N VAL A 76 4.57 -23.98 12.57
CA VAL A 76 3.58 -23.05 12.01
C VAL A 76 3.29 -23.51 10.58
N ASN A 77 2.01 -23.75 10.27
CA ASN A 77 1.56 -24.27 8.97
C ASN A 77 0.89 -23.20 8.11
N SER A 78 0.43 -22.12 8.74
CA SER A 78 0.07 -20.87 8.08
C SER A 78 0.35 -19.73 9.06
N ASP A 79 0.88 -18.64 8.54
CA ASP A 79 1.22 -17.46 9.33
C ASP A 79 0.02 -16.52 9.52
N PRO A 80 -0.05 -15.75 10.63
CA PRO A 80 -1.05 -14.71 10.77
C PRO A 80 -0.80 -13.60 9.73
N ASN A 81 -1.72 -13.40 8.79
CA ASN A 81 -1.48 -12.55 7.62
C ASN A 81 -2.63 -11.54 7.42
N LEU A 82 -2.32 -10.25 7.56
CA LEU A 82 -3.30 -9.17 7.30
C LEU A 82 -3.59 -9.00 5.80
N GLY A 83 -2.77 -9.57 4.92
CA GLY A 83 -2.85 -9.35 3.48
C GLY A 83 -2.52 -7.90 3.12
N VAL A 84 -3.28 -7.30 2.21
CA VAL A 84 -3.08 -5.91 1.79
C VAL A 84 -3.79 -4.95 2.74
N VAL A 85 -3.07 -3.95 3.23
CA VAL A 85 -3.60 -2.89 4.12
C VAL A 85 -3.17 -1.50 3.62
N ALA A 86 -4.06 -0.52 3.78
CA ALA A 86 -3.69 0.90 3.74
C ALA A 86 -3.29 1.34 5.16
N SER A 87 -2.19 2.06 5.26
CA SER A 87 -1.77 2.79 6.47
C SER A 87 -2.79 3.89 6.84
N ALA A 88 -2.66 4.41 8.07
CA ALA A 88 -3.17 5.75 8.36
C ALA A 88 -2.23 6.81 7.78
N SER A 89 -2.74 8.01 7.49
CA SER A 89 -1.92 9.16 7.12
C SER A 89 -1.07 9.69 8.29
N SER A 90 -1.46 9.42 9.53
CA SER A 90 -0.67 9.67 10.73
C SER A 90 -1.07 8.71 11.85
N GLY A 91 -0.10 8.33 12.68
CA GLY A 91 -0.27 7.40 13.79
C GLY A 91 -0.37 5.93 13.36
N ASP A 92 -0.16 5.03 14.32
CA ASP A 92 -0.28 3.59 14.07
C ASP A 92 -1.74 3.14 13.97
N THR A 93 -2.01 2.14 13.14
CA THR A 93 -3.30 1.45 13.07
C THR A 93 -3.12 0.02 13.56
N THR A 94 -3.86 -0.35 14.60
CA THR A 94 -3.77 -1.67 15.25
C THR A 94 -4.86 -2.58 14.71
N PHE A 95 -4.46 -3.69 14.11
CA PHE A 95 -5.35 -4.76 13.66
C PHE A 95 -5.32 -5.92 14.66
N THR A 96 -6.48 -6.40 15.11
CA THR A 96 -6.58 -7.51 16.06
C THR A 96 -7.24 -8.70 15.40
N ILE A 97 -6.48 -9.78 15.23
CA ILE A 97 -6.90 -11.01 14.55
C ILE A 97 -7.57 -11.95 15.56
N ASN A 98 -8.83 -12.34 15.33
CA ASN A 98 -9.54 -13.27 16.20
C ASN A 98 -9.21 -14.73 15.84
N ALA A 99 -8.47 -15.42 16.71
CA ALA A 99 -8.11 -16.83 16.53
C ALA A 99 -9.31 -17.77 16.30
N GLY A 100 -10.45 -17.51 16.96
CA GLY A 100 -11.64 -18.36 16.87
C GLY A 100 -12.46 -18.11 15.59
N THR A 101 -12.73 -16.85 15.29
CA THR A 101 -13.67 -16.44 14.21
C THR A 101 -13.00 -15.98 12.91
N ASP A 102 -11.66 -15.90 12.87
CA ASP A 102 -10.86 -15.40 11.75
C ASP A 102 -11.13 -13.93 11.37
N GLN A 103 -11.91 -13.21 12.19
CA GLN A 103 -12.26 -11.81 11.96
C GLN A 103 -11.11 -10.88 12.38
N VAL A 104 -10.92 -9.80 11.64
CA VAL A 104 -9.94 -8.76 11.97
C VAL A 104 -10.68 -7.48 12.35
N SER A 105 -10.59 -7.07 13.62
CA SER A 105 -11.02 -5.73 14.04
C SER A 105 -9.87 -4.74 13.91
N LYS A 106 -10.16 -3.43 13.88
CA LYS A 106 -9.14 -2.38 13.82
C LYS A 106 -9.39 -1.26 14.83
N SER A 107 -8.31 -0.61 15.27
CA SER A 107 -8.31 0.71 15.89
C SER A 107 -7.33 1.62 15.15
N GLY A 108 -7.69 2.89 14.96
CA GLY A 108 -6.95 3.83 14.12
C GLY A 108 -7.47 3.93 12.67
N ASN A 109 -6.78 4.76 11.86
CA ASN A 109 -7.32 5.32 10.63
C ASN A 109 -6.93 4.59 9.32
N GLY A 110 -6.07 3.57 9.37
CA GLY A 110 -5.81 2.68 8.23
C GLY A 110 -6.95 1.71 7.96
N ALA A 111 -6.80 0.83 6.96
CA ALA A 111 -7.82 -0.13 6.56
C ALA A 111 -7.20 -1.44 6.05
N ARG A 112 -7.88 -2.58 6.28
CA ARG A 112 -7.57 -3.84 5.58
C ARG A 112 -8.30 -3.83 4.24
N ILE A 113 -7.57 -4.01 3.14
CA ILE A 113 -8.11 -4.00 1.78
C ILE A 113 -8.49 -5.42 1.34
N SER A 114 -7.63 -6.40 1.62
CA SER A 114 -7.90 -7.81 1.27
C SER A 114 -8.87 -8.47 2.25
N SER A 115 -9.89 -9.13 1.72
CA SER A 115 -10.65 -10.16 2.44
C SER A 115 -9.88 -11.49 2.43
N GLY A 116 -10.19 -12.38 3.39
CA GLY A 116 -9.55 -13.70 3.53
C GLY A 116 -9.11 -14.00 4.96
N SER A 117 -8.73 -15.26 5.20
CA SER A 117 -8.20 -15.74 6.48
C SER A 117 -7.00 -14.92 6.94
N ALA A 118 -6.91 -14.65 8.24
CA ALA A 118 -5.88 -13.83 8.85
C ALA A 118 -5.17 -14.51 10.03
N ARG A 119 -5.74 -15.56 10.61
CA ARG A 119 -5.15 -16.30 11.74
C ARG A 119 -4.07 -17.30 11.30
N GLY A 120 -3.06 -17.45 12.14
CA GLY A 120 -2.05 -18.49 11.98
C GLY A 120 -2.56 -19.86 12.45
N LYS A 121 -2.06 -20.93 11.85
CA LYS A 121 -2.31 -22.32 12.25
C LYS A 121 -1.03 -22.92 12.84
N VAL A 122 -1.06 -23.26 14.12
CA VAL A 122 0.09 -23.82 14.83
C VAL A 122 -0.17 -25.30 15.08
N THR A 123 0.67 -26.18 14.52
CA THR A 123 0.68 -27.59 14.89
C THR A 123 1.57 -27.85 16.09
N VAL A 124 1.16 -28.82 16.89
CA VAL A 124 1.98 -29.43 17.93
C VAL A 124 1.88 -30.94 17.72
N SER A 125 3.03 -31.57 17.48
CA SER A 125 3.15 -33.01 17.23
C SER A 125 3.79 -33.72 18.41
N CYS A 126 3.49 -35.01 18.57
CA CYS A 126 4.16 -35.84 19.57
C CYS A 126 4.33 -37.28 19.08
N ALA A 127 5.55 -37.79 19.22
CA ALA A 127 5.92 -39.14 18.82
C ALA A 127 5.29 -40.19 19.75
N SER A 128 4.95 -41.35 19.18
CA SER A 128 4.61 -42.60 19.88
C SER A 128 3.63 -42.49 21.08
N GLY A 129 2.76 -41.48 21.07
CA GLY A 129 1.79 -41.25 22.14
C GLY A 129 2.36 -40.71 23.45
N ALA A 130 3.63 -40.30 23.52
CA ALA A 130 4.30 -39.87 24.75
C ALA A 130 3.62 -38.70 25.50
N CYS A 131 2.84 -37.88 24.78
CA CYS A 131 2.09 -36.74 25.31
C CYS A 131 0.61 -37.06 25.59
N THR A 132 0.12 -38.26 25.26
CA THR A 132 -1.30 -38.62 25.37
C THR A 132 -1.76 -38.50 26.83
N GLY A 133 -2.83 -37.74 27.07
CA GLY A 133 -3.31 -37.44 28.41
C GLY A 133 -2.37 -36.58 29.27
N LYS A 134 -1.31 -35.98 28.71
CA LYS A 134 -0.42 -35.04 29.39
C LYS A 134 -0.82 -33.60 29.07
N LYS A 135 -0.58 -32.70 30.04
CA LYS A 135 -0.68 -31.26 29.84
C LYS A 135 0.59 -30.73 29.20
N VAL A 136 0.43 -29.81 28.25
CA VAL A 136 1.53 -29.13 27.55
C VAL A 136 1.35 -27.63 27.76
N GLN A 137 2.35 -26.99 28.37
CA GLN A 137 2.39 -25.54 28.51
C GLN A 137 3.00 -24.93 27.25
N VAL A 138 2.30 -23.98 26.65
CA VAL A 138 2.71 -23.27 25.43
C VAL A 138 2.95 -21.81 25.75
N ARG A 139 4.01 -21.23 25.21
CA ARG A 139 4.35 -19.80 25.30
C ARG A 139 4.51 -19.24 23.89
N VAL A 140 3.87 -18.10 23.63
CA VAL A 140 3.97 -17.34 22.39
C VAL A 140 4.46 -15.94 22.73
N GLY A 141 5.46 -15.43 22.01
CA GLY A 141 5.97 -14.06 22.20
C GLY A 141 6.58 -13.50 20.92
N VAL A 142 6.87 -12.21 20.89
CA VAL A 142 7.58 -11.58 19.75
C VAL A 142 9.01 -12.12 19.60
N SER A 143 9.53 -12.07 18.37
CA SER A 143 10.90 -12.43 18.03
C SER A 143 11.44 -11.51 16.93
N GLY A 144 12.77 -11.36 16.87
CA GLY A 144 13.42 -10.52 15.86
C GLY A 144 13.03 -9.03 15.92
N SER A 145 13.13 -8.36 14.77
CA SER A 145 12.83 -6.94 14.60
C SER A 145 11.79 -6.72 13.48
N PRO A 146 10.76 -5.87 13.66
CA PRO A 146 9.72 -5.66 12.66
C PRO A 146 10.21 -4.96 11.38
N THR A 147 9.88 -5.53 10.22
CA THR A 147 10.27 -5.04 8.88
C THR A 147 9.19 -4.18 8.23
N GLY A 148 9.56 -3.34 7.26
CA GLY A 148 8.63 -2.40 6.64
C GLY A 148 7.86 -1.60 7.69
N ARG A 149 6.57 -1.37 7.45
CA ARG A 149 5.66 -0.66 8.39
C ARG A 149 5.17 -1.46 9.58
N ALA A 150 5.66 -2.67 9.81
CA ALA A 150 5.33 -3.42 11.02
C ALA A 150 5.82 -2.71 12.28
N ARG A 151 5.05 -2.86 13.37
CA ARG A 151 5.51 -2.76 14.75
C ARG A 151 5.57 -4.17 15.35
N ALA A 152 6.14 -4.29 16.54
CA ALA A 152 6.12 -5.54 17.30
C ALA A 152 4.67 -5.90 17.70
N LEU A 153 4.32 -7.19 17.68
CA LEU A 153 3.02 -7.67 18.14
C LEU A 153 2.84 -7.38 19.63
N THR A 154 1.73 -6.74 20.00
CA THR A 154 1.51 -6.25 21.38
C THR A 154 0.77 -7.25 22.27
N GLY A 155 0.02 -8.17 21.65
CA GLY A 155 -0.73 -9.22 22.32
C GLY A 155 -1.04 -10.37 21.38
N PHE A 156 -1.43 -11.50 21.98
CA PHE A 156 -1.79 -12.73 21.29
C PHE A 156 -3.09 -13.29 21.86
N ASN A 157 -3.75 -14.12 21.07
CA ASN A 157 -4.95 -14.85 21.46
C ASN A 157 -4.97 -16.22 20.77
N VAL A 158 -5.49 -17.23 21.46
CA VAL A 158 -5.57 -18.60 20.93
C VAL A 158 -6.98 -19.16 21.03
N ALA A 159 -7.31 -20.05 20.09
CA ALA A 159 -8.56 -20.78 20.07
C ALA A 159 -8.33 -22.26 19.69
N SER A 160 -9.20 -23.14 20.17
CA SER A 160 -9.11 -24.57 19.90
C SER A 160 -9.20 -24.89 18.40
N GLY A 161 -8.31 -25.77 17.96
CA GLY A 161 -8.40 -26.47 16.67
C GLY A 161 -8.80 -27.91 16.94
N THR A 162 -7.91 -28.86 16.62
CA THR A 162 -8.01 -30.23 17.16
C THR A 162 -7.39 -30.38 18.56
N LEU A 163 -6.60 -29.40 19.00
CA LEU A 163 -6.07 -29.33 20.37
C LEU A 163 -7.00 -28.51 21.25
N ALA A 164 -7.41 -29.10 22.37
CA ALA A 164 -8.27 -28.46 23.38
C ALA A 164 -7.47 -27.46 24.22
N VAL A 165 -7.54 -26.19 23.83
CA VAL A 165 -7.05 -25.04 24.59
C VAL A 165 -8.23 -24.23 25.10
N SER A 166 -8.13 -23.74 26.34
CA SER A 166 -8.98 -22.64 26.78
C SER A 166 -8.76 -21.45 25.83
N SER A 167 -9.81 -20.71 25.48
CA SER A 167 -9.66 -19.47 24.70
C SER A 167 -9.00 -18.42 25.60
N VAL A 168 -7.70 -18.19 25.43
CA VAL A 168 -6.94 -17.20 26.19
C VAL A 168 -6.49 -16.06 25.28
N SER A 169 -6.65 -14.83 25.74
CA SER A 169 -6.03 -13.63 25.18
C SER A 169 -5.14 -12.97 26.23
N GLY A 170 -4.07 -12.29 25.80
CA GLY A 170 -3.14 -11.65 26.71
C GLY A 170 -2.10 -10.77 26.01
N THR A 171 -1.32 -10.06 26.82
CA THR A 171 -0.16 -9.31 26.37
C THR A 171 0.96 -10.24 25.88
N ASN A 172 1.88 -9.71 25.09
CA ASN A 172 3.13 -10.39 24.77
C ASN A 172 4.04 -10.49 26.03
N PRO A 173 4.54 -11.67 26.43
CA PRO A 173 4.30 -13.01 25.87
C PRO A 173 3.10 -13.74 26.50
N LEU A 174 2.24 -14.31 25.67
CA LEU A 174 1.11 -15.14 26.10
C LEU A 174 1.61 -16.52 26.55
N THR A 175 1.04 -17.05 27.64
CA THR A 175 1.26 -18.44 28.08
C THR A 175 -0.09 -19.10 28.37
N PHE A 176 -0.26 -20.35 27.91
CA PHE A 176 -1.48 -21.13 28.11
C PHE A 176 -1.16 -22.64 28.19
N VAL A 177 -2.18 -23.48 28.41
CA VAL A 177 -2.04 -24.93 28.53
C VAL A 177 -2.98 -25.65 27.57
N ILE A 178 -2.44 -26.61 26.83
CA ILE A 178 -3.22 -27.63 26.12
C ILE A 178 -3.61 -28.69 27.16
N ASN A 179 -4.91 -28.90 27.38
CA ASN A 179 -5.40 -29.74 28.47
C ASN A 179 -5.40 -31.23 28.15
N SER A 180 -5.55 -31.60 26.87
CA SER A 180 -5.49 -32.96 26.39
C SER A 180 -4.82 -33.01 25.01
N PHE A 181 -4.09 -34.09 24.74
CA PHE A 181 -3.31 -34.27 23.53
C PHE A 181 -3.75 -35.57 22.82
N PRO A 182 -4.24 -35.51 21.57
CA PRO A 182 -4.59 -36.70 20.79
C PRO A 182 -3.33 -37.43 20.29
N ALA A 183 -3.48 -38.70 19.89
CA ALA A 183 -2.38 -39.47 19.32
C ALA A 183 -1.85 -38.80 18.02
N GLY A 184 -0.52 -38.73 17.88
CA GLY A 184 0.16 -38.00 16.79
C GLY A 184 0.20 -36.48 16.97
N GLY A 185 -0.82 -35.89 17.60
CA GLY A 185 -0.93 -34.46 17.88
C GLY A 185 -1.99 -33.76 17.04
N GLY A 186 -1.90 -32.44 16.94
CA GLY A 186 -2.96 -31.62 16.35
C GLY A 186 -2.57 -30.17 16.15
N TYR A 187 -3.55 -29.28 16.07
CA TYR A 187 -3.33 -27.85 15.94
C TYR A 187 -4.25 -26.99 16.81
N PHE A 188 -3.82 -25.76 17.06
CA PHE A 188 -4.64 -24.66 17.56
C PHE A 188 -4.52 -23.46 16.62
N TRP A 189 -5.44 -22.50 16.74
CA TRP A 189 -5.42 -21.26 15.98
C TRP A 189 -4.75 -20.13 16.77
N LEU A 190 -3.93 -19.33 16.11
CA LEU A 190 -3.22 -18.18 16.68
C LEU A 190 -3.70 -16.88 16.04
N GLY A 191 -4.19 -15.96 16.87
CA GLY A 191 -4.40 -14.57 16.54
C GLY A 191 -3.34 -13.69 17.21
N ALA A 192 -3.19 -12.47 16.70
CA ALA A 192 -2.29 -11.47 17.22
C ALA A 192 -2.88 -10.06 17.09
N THR A 193 -2.42 -9.18 17.98
CA THR A 193 -2.62 -7.73 17.89
C THR A 193 -1.41 -7.13 17.16
N TYR A 194 -1.61 -6.71 15.92
CA TYR A 194 -0.57 -6.30 14.97
C TYR A 194 -0.71 -4.81 14.62
N PRO A 195 0.16 -3.93 15.14
CA PRO A 195 0.17 -2.51 14.78
C PRO A 195 0.98 -2.25 13.49
N ILE A 196 0.42 -1.44 12.62
CA ILE A 196 0.98 -1.01 11.33
C ILE A 196 1.17 0.51 11.34
N ALA A 197 2.36 0.96 10.96
CA ALA A 197 2.79 2.35 11.09
C ALA A 197 2.21 3.30 10.03
N GLY A 198 1.83 4.50 10.47
CA GLY A 198 1.30 5.58 9.64
C GLY A 198 2.29 6.17 8.64
N ASP A 199 1.80 6.99 7.71
CA ASP A 199 2.62 7.62 6.65
C ASP A 199 3.61 8.67 7.17
N ASP A 200 3.37 9.18 8.38
CA ASP A 200 4.26 10.03 9.18
C ASP A 200 5.47 9.29 9.77
N SER A 201 5.43 7.95 9.87
CA SER A 201 6.45 7.14 10.53
C SER A 201 7.81 7.08 9.82
N GLY A 202 7.93 7.67 8.62
CA GLY A 202 9.12 7.60 7.77
C GLY A 202 9.44 6.20 7.20
N LYS A 203 8.64 5.17 7.54
CA LYS A 203 8.89 3.79 7.13
C LYS A 203 8.43 3.49 5.70
N ALA A 204 9.21 2.67 5.00
CA ALA A 204 8.89 2.17 3.66
C ALA A 204 7.61 1.33 3.62
N THR A 205 6.93 1.38 2.47
CA THR A 205 5.75 0.58 2.11
C THR A 205 6.14 -0.72 1.41
N GLY A 206 5.16 -1.54 1.06
CA GLY A 206 5.36 -2.91 0.58
C GLY A 206 5.32 -3.92 1.74
N ALA A 207 6.14 -4.97 1.65
CA ALA A 207 6.15 -6.05 2.63
C ALA A 207 6.50 -5.57 4.05
N ALA A 208 5.73 -6.03 5.04
CA ALA A 208 5.90 -5.73 6.45
C ALA A 208 5.64 -7.00 7.28
N GLY A 209 6.61 -7.40 8.08
CA GLY A 209 6.53 -8.59 8.94
C GLY A 209 6.93 -8.27 10.38
N SER A 210 6.25 -8.89 11.35
CA SER A 210 6.67 -8.90 12.75
C SER A 210 6.90 -10.34 13.20
N GLY A 211 8.13 -10.66 13.62
CA GLY A 211 8.47 -11.99 14.09
C GLY A 211 7.76 -12.35 15.40
N PHE A 212 7.44 -13.64 15.54
CA PHE A 212 7.08 -14.27 16.79
C PHE A 212 7.82 -15.61 16.96
N ALA A 213 7.82 -16.12 18.19
CA ALA A 213 8.32 -17.43 18.55
C ALA A 213 7.29 -18.17 19.40
N ILE A 214 7.17 -19.46 19.17
CA ILE A 214 6.34 -20.38 19.95
C ILE A 214 7.26 -21.43 20.54
N SER A 215 7.18 -21.64 21.85
CA SER A 215 7.75 -22.82 22.50
C SER A 215 6.68 -23.56 23.28
N ALA A 216 6.82 -24.87 23.39
CA ALA A 216 5.93 -25.70 24.17
C ALA A 216 6.71 -26.79 24.93
N VAL A 217 6.26 -27.06 26.15
CA VAL A 217 6.97 -27.85 27.15
C VAL A 217 5.96 -28.78 27.84
N LEU A 218 6.30 -30.05 28.00
CA LEU A 218 5.52 -30.98 28.80
C LEU A 218 5.57 -30.56 30.28
N SER A 219 4.41 -30.45 30.93
CA SER A 219 4.35 -30.00 32.33
C SER A 219 5.21 -30.88 33.24
N GLY A 220 6.16 -30.28 33.97
CA GLY A 220 7.13 -31.00 34.81
C GLY A 220 8.35 -31.56 34.08
N LYS A 221 8.70 -31.04 32.90
CA LYS A 221 9.93 -31.38 32.16
C LYS A 221 10.71 -30.11 31.77
N SER A 222 12.04 -30.23 31.68
CA SER A 222 12.95 -29.16 31.28
C SER A 222 13.23 -29.09 29.78
N PHE A 223 12.79 -30.10 29.02
CA PHE A 223 12.93 -30.17 27.57
C PHE A 223 11.60 -29.81 26.90
N GLY A 224 11.68 -29.01 25.83
CA GLY A 224 10.55 -28.62 25.00
C GLY A 224 10.99 -28.40 23.56
N ALA A 225 10.03 -28.20 22.67
CA ALA A 225 10.29 -27.81 21.30
C ALA A 225 9.82 -26.37 21.06
N GLY A 226 10.38 -25.72 20.05
CA GLY A 226 9.95 -24.39 19.65
C GLY A 226 10.32 -24.08 18.22
N THR A 227 9.67 -23.06 17.68
CA THR A 227 9.85 -22.56 16.32
C THR A 227 9.59 -21.05 16.29
N GLY A 228 10.03 -20.38 15.23
CA GLY A 228 9.75 -18.96 14.97
C GLY A 228 9.12 -18.78 13.60
N SER A 229 8.31 -17.74 13.45
CA SER A 229 7.70 -17.36 12.17
C SER A 229 7.33 -15.87 12.17
N THR A 230 6.77 -15.38 11.07
CA THR A 230 6.36 -13.96 10.91
C THR A 230 4.85 -13.81 10.93
N ALA A 231 4.36 -12.68 11.44
CA ALA A 231 3.02 -12.18 11.13
C ALA A 231 3.15 -11.10 10.07
N ASP A 232 2.46 -11.24 8.94
CA ASP A 232 2.79 -10.54 7.69
C ASP A 232 1.68 -9.65 7.15
N ALA A 233 2.07 -8.66 6.34
CA ALA A 233 1.20 -7.71 5.65
C ALA A 233 1.91 -7.10 4.43
N THR A 234 1.13 -6.60 3.47
CA THR A 234 1.57 -5.67 2.42
C THR A 234 0.94 -4.32 2.69
N VAL A 235 1.76 -3.31 3.01
CA VAL A 235 1.30 -2.00 3.49
C VAL A 235 1.51 -0.93 2.42
N TYR A 236 0.44 -0.32 1.94
CA TYR A 236 0.47 0.85 1.05
C TYR A 236 0.10 2.13 1.81
N ARG A 237 0.52 3.29 1.30
CA ARG A 237 0.11 4.62 1.79
C ARG A 237 -1.41 4.79 1.78
N LYS A 238 -1.92 5.67 2.64
CA LYS A 238 -3.34 6.01 2.66
C LYS A 238 -3.74 6.65 1.32
N LEU A 239 -4.71 6.05 0.64
CA LEU A 239 -5.34 6.65 -0.53
C LEU A 239 -6.26 7.80 -0.09
N SER A 240 -6.20 8.93 -0.77
CA SER A 240 -7.00 10.12 -0.50
C SER A 240 -7.35 10.86 -1.79
N ILE A 241 -8.47 11.58 -1.80
CA ILE A 241 -8.85 12.49 -2.88
C ILE A 241 -9.28 13.83 -2.27
N VAL A 242 -8.80 14.93 -2.86
CA VAL A 242 -9.10 16.31 -2.46
C VAL A 242 -9.74 17.04 -3.63
N ASN A 243 -10.76 17.85 -3.34
CA ASN A 243 -11.35 18.80 -4.28
C ASN A 243 -10.63 20.14 -4.10
N ASP A 244 -9.65 20.42 -4.95
CA ASP A 244 -8.79 21.61 -4.86
C ASP A 244 -9.53 22.89 -5.27
N THR A 245 -10.58 22.76 -6.08
CA THR A 245 -11.40 23.87 -6.61
C THR A 245 -12.72 23.26 -7.10
N PRO A 246 -13.90 23.73 -6.67
CA PRO A 246 -15.18 23.15 -7.07
C PRO A 246 -15.60 23.53 -8.50
N LEU A 247 -16.52 22.75 -9.08
CA LEU A 247 -17.20 23.08 -10.33
C LEU A 247 -18.21 24.22 -10.09
N SER A 248 -18.14 25.26 -10.91
CA SER A 248 -19.05 26.40 -10.91
C SER A 248 -19.31 26.86 -12.33
N PHE A 249 -20.60 26.99 -12.70
CA PHE A 249 -21.04 27.60 -13.95
C PHE A 249 -21.24 29.13 -13.83
N GLY A 250 -20.62 29.77 -12.83
CA GLY A 250 -20.57 31.23 -12.71
C GLY A 250 -21.95 31.89 -12.66
N ARG A 251 -22.20 32.86 -13.56
CA ARG A 251 -23.53 33.41 -13.83
C ARG A 251 -23.78 33.44 -15.34
N ILE A 252 -24.97 32.97 -15.75
CA ILE A 252 -25.41 32.90 -17.15
C ILE A 252 -26.79 33.55 -17.26
N VAL A 253 -27.00 34.33 -18.32
CA VAL A 253 -28.30 34.85 -18.74
C VAL A 253 -28.97 33.81 -19.62
N ARG A 254 -30.16 33.33 -19.23
CA ARG A 254 -30.98 32.41 -20.02
C ARG A 254 -31.41 33.05 -21.36
N PRO A 255 -31.63 32.28 -22.43
CA PRO A 255 -32.14 32.82 -23.69
C PRO A 255 -33.55 33.41 -23.53
N THR A 256 -33.93 34.36 -24.38
CA THR A 256 -35.29 34.93 -24.43
C THR A 256 -36.31 33.97 -25.05
N SER A 257 -35.87 33.09 -25.95
CA SER A 257 -36.69 32.04 -26.59
C SER A 257 -35.85 30.80 -26.88
N GLY A 258 -36.50 29.64 -26.99
CA GLY A 258 -35.81 28.37 -27.24
C GLY A 258 -34.93 27.92 -26.08
N SER A 259 -33.76 27.36 -26.42
CA SER A 259 -32.80 26.80 -25.47
C SER A 259 -31.36 27.27 -25.73
N SER A 260 -30.47 27.03 -24.78
CA SER A 260 -29.04 27.31 -24.88
C SER A 260 -28.26 26.34 -24.00
N THR A 261 -27.26 25.66 -24.55
CA THR A 261 -26.40 24.75 -23.77
C THR A 261 -25.15 25.49 -23.35
N ALA A 262 -24.96 25.65 -22.04
CA ALA A 262 -23.76 26.21 -21.45
C ALA A 262 -22.80 25.08 -21.12
N THR A 263 -21.60 25.12 -21.72
CA THR A 263 -20.58 24.07 -21.58
C THR A 263 -19.29 24.65 -21.05
N PHE A 264 -18.69 23.97 -20.07
CA PHE A 264 -17.39 24.32 -19.52
C PHE A 264 -16.58 23.04 -19.30
N SER A 265 -15.77 22.68 -20.30
CA SER A 265 -15.13 21.36 -20.40
C SER A 265 -13.95 21.20 -19.45
N ALA A 266 -13.85 20.02 -18.84
CA ALA A 266 -12.68 19.54 -18.11
C ALA A 266 -11.36 19.73 -18.88
N THR A 267 -11.37 19.60 -20.22
CA THR A 267 -10.19 19.78 -21.08
C THR A 267 -9.90 21.25 -21.38
N ASN A 268 -10.81 21.95 -22.06
CA ASN A 268 -10.63 23.33 -22.53
C ASN A 268 -11.14 24.37 -21.50
N PRO A 269 -10.30 25.30 -21.01
CA PRO A 269 -10.71 26.35 -20.07
C PRO A 269 -11.51 27.50 -20.72
N GLN A 270 -11.87 27.42 -22.00
CA GLN A 270 -12.84 28.33 -22.60
C GLN A 270 -14.28 27.93 -22.28
N ARG A 271 -15.10 28.94 -21.97
CA ARG A 271 -16.54 28.83 -21.80
C ARG A 271 -17.20 28.79 -23.17
N VAL A 272 -18.08 27.82 -23.41
CA VAL A 272 -18.89 27.75 -24.63
C VAL A 272 -20.35 27.94 -24.26
N ILE A 273 -21.11 28.62 -25.12
CA ILE A 273 -22.57 28.61 -25.09
C ILE A 273 -23.11 28.50 -26.50
N THR A 274 -24.09 27.63 -26.70
CA THR A 274 -24.88 27.54 -27.93
C THR A 274 -26.23 28.21 -27.73
N GLY A 275 -26.86 28.70 -28.79
CA GLY A 275 -28.10 29.48 -28.69
C GLY A 275 -27.83 30.96 -28.35
N SER A 276 -28.81 31.61 -27.69
CA SER A 276 -28.80 33.05 -27.41
C SER A 276 -28.57 33.42 -25.94
N GLY A 277 -28.30 32.45 -25.06
CA GLY A 277 -27.87 32.71 -23.69
C GLY A 277 -26.48 33.35 -23.62
N VAL A 278 -26.19 34.11 -22.54
CA VAL A 278 -24.96 34.91 -22.41
C VAL A 278 -24.24 34.62 -21.10
N TRP A 279 -22.94 34.29 -21.18
CA TRP A 279 -22.06 34.17 -20.02
C TRP A 279 -21.70 35.55 -19.44
N LEU A 280 -21.81 35.71 -18.12
CA LEU A 280 -21.29 36.87 -17.40
C LEU A 280 -19.95 36.54 -16.74
N ASN A 281 -19.13 37.56 -16.50
CA ASN A 281 -17.75 37.38 -15.97
C ASN A 281 -17.68 37.28 -14.44
N THR A 282 -18.77 37.60 -13.73
CA THR A 282 -18.80 37.64 -12.25
C THR A 282 -20.04 36.91 -11.70
N PRO A 283 -19.87 35.91 -10.81
CA PRO A 283 -18.61 35.24 -10.49
C PRO A 283 -18.04 34.50 -11.72
N SER A 284 -16.72 34.45 -11.85
CA SER A 284 -16.08 33.63 -12.89
C SER A 284 -16.38 32.15 -12.62
N PRO A 285 -16.72 31.35 -13.64
CA PRO A 285 -16.83 29.91 -13.48
C PRO A 285 -15.46 29.29 -13.16
N THR A 286 -15.52 28.13 -12.50
CA THR A 286 -14.36 27.30 -12.14
C THR A 286 -14.66 25.86 -12.54
N ARG A 287 -13.66 25.15 -13.06
CA ARG A 287 -13.79 23.70 -13.28
C ARG A 287 -13.49 23.00 -11.98
N ALA A 288 -14.11 21.85 -11.73
CA ALA A 288 -13.67 21.05 -10.60
C ALA A 288 -12.22 20.58 -10.87
N LYS A 289 -11.33 20.76 -9.90
CA LYS A 289 -9.98 20.19 -9.91
C LYS A 289 -9.88 19.22 -8.75
N TYR A 290 -9.53 17.97 -9.04
CA TYR A 290 -9.28 16.95 -8.03
C TYR A 290 -7.80 16.57 -8.03
N THR A 291 -7.27 16.29 -6.84
CA THR A 291 -5.96 15.64 -6.67
C THR A 291 -6.12 14.40 -5.80
N ILE A 292 -5.72 13.27 -6.35
CA ILE A 292 -5.57 11.99 -5.65
C ILE A 292 -4.15 11.93 -5.09
N THR A 293 -3.99 11.43 -3.87
CA THR A 293 -2.69 11.10 -3.26
C THR A 293 -2.70 9.68 -2.70
N GLY A 294 -1.56 9.01 -2.72
CA GLY A 294 -1.43 7.62 -2.27
C GLY A 294 -0.04 7.03 -2.53
N GLU A 295 0.00 5.73 -2.84
CA GLU A 295 1.22 4.97 -3.14
C GLU A 295 1.74 5.29 -4.55
N GLY A 296 3.03 5.63 -4.68
CA GLY A 296 3.65 5.89 -5.98
C GLY A 296 3.65 4.65 -6.87
N GLY A 297 3.40 4.86 -8.17
CA GLY A 297 3.33 3.77 -9.15
C GLY A 297 2.12 2.82 -9.01
N ALA A 298 1.24 3.03 -8.03
CA ALA A 298 0.01 2.23 -7.91
C ALA A 298 -1.05 2.69 -8.92
N ALA A 299 -1.73 1.73 -9.55
CA ALA A 299 -2.92 1.99 -10.35
C ALA A 299 -4.15 2.14 -9.45
N VAL A 300 -5.04 3.06 -9.81
CA VAL A 300 -6.31 3.30 -9.10
C VAL A 300 -7.49 3.22 -10.05
N SER A 301 -8.66 2.88 -9.52
CA SER A 301 -9.96 3.00 -10.18
C SER A 301 -10.63 4.29 -9.75
N LEU A 302 -11.31 4.96 -10.68
CA LEU A 302 -12.14 6.14 -10.40
C LEU A 302 -13.58 5.91 -10.84
N SER A 303 -14.52 6.43 -10.03
CA SER A 303 -15.91 6.61 -10.45
C SER A 303 -16.30 8.08 -10.34
N ILE A 304 -16.80 8.63 -11.45
CA ILE A 304 -17.32 9.99 -11.58
C ILE A 304 -18.72 9.83 -12.20
N PRO A 305 -19.81 10.25 -11.55
CA PRO A 305 -21.15 10.12 -12.10
C PRO A 305 -21.27 10.88 -13.44
N PRO A 306 -21.80 10.26 -14.52
CA PRO A 306 -21.85 10.87 -15.86
C PRO A 306 -22.81 12.08 -15.92
N SER A 307 -23.68 12.23 -14.93
CA SER A 307 -24.50 13.41 -14.70
C SER A 307 -24.81 13.59 -13.23
N PHE A 308 -25.21 14.80 -12.85
CA PHE A 308 -25.79 15.11 -11.53
C PHE A 308 -26.84 16.21 -11.64
N THR A 309 -27.69 16.33 -10.62
CA THR A 309 -28.76 17.33 -10.56
C THR A 309 -28.34 18.51 -9.69
N MET A 310 -28.55 19.72 -10.20
CA MET A 310 -28.56 20.95 -9.42
C MET A 310 -30.00 21.35 -9.13
N THR A 311 -30.27 21.79 -7.89
CA THR A 311 -31.58 22.25 -7.42
C THR A 311 -31.53 23.73 -7.10
N GLY A 312 -32.61 24.43 -7.40
CA GLY A 312 -32.83 25.85 -7.14
C GLY A 312 -34.34 26.13 -7.25
N PRO A 313 -34.76 27.22 -7.94
CA PRO A 313 -36.16 27.42 -8.33
C PRO A 313 -36.77 26.29 -9.19
N SER A 314 -35.93 25.49 -9.85
CA SER A 314 -36.29 24.21 -10.47
C SER A 314 -35.12 23.23 -10.31
N THR A 315 -35.18 22.07 -10.98
CA THR A 315 -34.01 21.22 -11.20
C THR A 315 -33.32 21.56 -12.53
N LEU A 316 -32.01 21.29 -12.60
CA LEU A 316 -31.20 21.30 -13.82
C LEU A 316 -30.25 20.10 -13.80
N THR A 317 -30.22 19.32 -14.89
CA THR A 317 -29.25 18.23 -15.05
C THR A 317 -27.97 18.77 -15.67
N VAL A 318 -26.83 18.51 -15.02
CA VAL A 318 -25.49 18.70 -15.58
C VAL A 318 -25.00 17.35 -16.08
N THR A 319 -24.65 17.26 -17.37
CA THR A 319 -23.86 16.14 -17.91
C THR A 319 -22.40 16.45 -17.68
N THR A 320 -21.65 15.56 -17.02
CA THR A 320 -20.24 15.80 -16.69
C THR A 320 -19.31 15.46 -17.86
N ASP A 321 -18.18 16.14 -17.96
CA ASP A 321 -17.00 15.65 -18.68
C ASP A 321 -15.78 15.62 -17.74
N THR A 322 -14.74 14.85 -18.09
CA THR A 322 -13.57 14.67 -17.21
C THR A 322 -12.28 14.49 -18.00
N THR A 323 -11.14 14.85 -17.40
CA THR A 323 -9.81 14.46 -17.89
C THR A 323 -9.26 13.21 -17.19
N ALA A 324 -10.05 12.55 -16.35
CA ALA A 324 -9.66 11.31 -15.69
C ALA A 324 -9.47 10.19 -16.72
N GLN A 325 -8.36 9.45 -16.61
CA GLN A 325 -8.19 8.17 -17.28
C GLN A 325 -9.02 7.10 -16.55
N GLY A 326 -9.33 5.98 -17.21
CA GLY A 326 -10.13 4.90 -16.59
C GLY A 326 -9.40 4.17 -15.46
N ALA A 327 -8.08 4.02 -15.58
CA ALA A 327 -7.21 3.44 -14.56
C ALA A 327 -5.85 4.16 -14.52
N PRO A 328 -5.77 5.40 -14.00
CA PRO A 328 -4.52 6.14 -13.93
C PRO A 328 -3.56 5.52 -12.92
N VAL A 329 -2.28 5.69 -13.18
CA VAL A 329 -1.19 5.35 -12.26
C VAL A 329 -0.79 6.61 -11.49
N LEU A 330 -0.70 6.52 -10.17
CA LEU A 330 -0.19 7.61 -9.34
C LEU A 330 1.29 7.85 -9.64
N SER A 331 1.68 9.12 -9.72
CA SER A 331 3.07 9.54 -10.02
C SER A 331 4.10 8.98 -9.02
N SER A 332 5.39 9.14 -9.31
CA SER A 332 6.49 8.53 -8.54
C SER A 332 6.52 7.00 -8.61
N ILE A 333 7.25 6.35 -7.72
CA ILE A 333 7.45 4.89 -7.64
C ILE A 333 7.05 4.35 -6.26
N THR A 334 6.78 3.04 -6.19
CA THR A 334 6.40 2.35 -4.95
C THR A 334 7.48 2.52 -3.88
N GLY A 335 7.05 2.71 -2.63
CA GLY A 335 7.88 3.25 -1.55
C GLY A 335 7.57 4.72 -1.26
N ASN A 336 7.27 5.50 -2.29
CA ASN A 336 7.11 6.96 -2.21
C ASN A 336 5.64 7.39 -2.27
N ALA A 337 5.38 8.66 -1.93
CA ALA A 337 4.07 9.25 -2.17
C ALA A 337 3.89 9.53 -3.67
N GLY A 338 2.73 9.15 -4.19
CA GLY A 338 2.31 9.42 -5.57
C GLY A 338 1.08 10.31 -5.62
N THR A 339 0.90 10.98 -6.76
CA THR A 339 -0.22 11.89 -7.02
C THR A 339 -0.80 11.71 -8.42
N TYR A 340 -2.09 12.00 -8.57
CA TYR A 340 -2.73 12.14 -9.88
C TYR A 340 -3.76 13.27 -9.80
N SER A 341 -3.72 14.22 -10.74
CA SER A 341 -4.68 15.32 -10.80
C SER A 341 -5.47 15.29 -12.09
N PHE A 342 -6.77 15.56 -11.99
CA PHE A 342 -7.70 15.62 -13.11
C PHE A 342 -8.73 16.73 -12.90
N TYR A 343 -9.42 17.10 -13.98
CA TYR A 343 -10.51 18.05 -13.94
C TYR A 343 -11.85 17.36 -14.21
N VAL A 344 -12.92 17.92 -13.64
CA VAL A 344 -14.31 17.61 -14.01
C VAL A 344 -14.98 18.92 -14.42
N GLY A 345 -15.65 18.89 -15.57
CA GLY A 345 -16.45 19.99 -16.11
C GLY A 345 -17.87 19.50 -16.39
N GLY A 346 -18.54 20.15 -17.33
CA GLY A 346 -19.80 19.63 -17.84
C GLY A 346 -20.55 20.58 -18.76
N ALA A 347 -21.77 20.16 -19.10
CA ALA A 347 -22.73 20.93 -19.87
C ALA A 347 -24.11 20.88 -19.20
N MET A 348 -24.84 22.00 -19.26
CA MET A 348 -26.25 22.08 -18.85
C MET A 348 -27.04 22.90 -19.87
N THR A 349 -28.31 22.54 -20.08
CA THR A 349 -29.20 23.26 -21.00
C THR A 349 -30.18 24.13 -20.23
N LEU A 350 -30.21 25.41 -20.60
CA LEU A 350 -31.15 26.40 -20.10
C LEU A 350 -32.22 26.66 -21.17
N THR A 351 -33.47 26.82 -20.78
CA THR A 351 -34.57 27.29 -21.65
C THR A 351 -34.98 28.71 -21.26
N SER A 352 -35.77 29.37 -22.10
CA SER A 352 -36.42 30.63 -21.70
C SER A 352 -37.36 30.47 -20.49
N SER A 353 -37.87 29.25 -20.28
CA SER A 353 -38.70 28.87 -19.12
C SER A 353 -37.93 28.49 -17.85
N THR A 354 -36.60 28.23 -17.92
CA THR A 354 -35.79 27.97 -16.71
C THR A 354 -35.88 29.16 -15.75
N PRO A 355 -36.41 29.04 -14.52
CA PRO A 355 -36.61 30.20 -13.67
C PRO A 355 -35.29 30.77 -13.16
N SER A 356 -35.20 32.11 -13.05
CA SER A 356 -33.99 32.79 -12.60
C SER A 356 -33.74 32.57 -11.12
N GLY A 357 -32.53 32.14 -10.74
CA GLY A 357 -32.11 32.01 -9.35
C GLY A 357 -30.74 31.35 -9.21
N ALA A 358 -30.34 31.07 -7.98
CA ALA A 358 -29.18 30.22 -7.70
C ALA A 358 -29.59 28.74 -7.81
N TYR A 359 -28.68 27.92 -8.36
CA TYR A 359 -28.82 26.47 -8.43
C TYR A 359 -27.55 25.87 -7.83
N SER A 360 -27.69 24.82 -7.02
CA SER A 360 -26.56 24.10 -6.42
C SER A 360 -26.84 22.59 -6.36
N GLY A 361 -25.78 21.79 -6.37
CA GLY A 361 -25.88 20.33 -6.35
C GLY A 361 -24.54 19.72 -5.99
N SER A 362 -24.53 18.41 -5.80
CA SER A 362 -23.33 17.64 -5.46
C SER A 362 -23.28 16.33 -6.25
N TYR A 363 -22.06 15.82 -6.43
CA TYR A 363 -21.79 14.49 -6.95
C TYR A 363 -20.65 13.88 -6.12
N VAL A 364 -20.66 12.55 -6.00
CA VAL A 364 -19.64 11.81 -5.26
C VAL A 364 -18.63 11.25 -6.26
N VAL A 365 -17.37 11.66 -6.14
CA VAL A 365 -16.26 10.99 -6.82
C VAL A 365 -15.67 9.97 -5.86
N THR A 366 -15.50 8.72 -6.32
CA THR A 366 -14.81 7.68 -5.54
C THR A 366 -13.49 7.28 -6.20
N VAL A 367 -12.55 6.82 -5.37
CA VAL A 367 -11.25 6.29 -5.78
C VAL A 367 -10.90 5.08 -4.93
N SER A 368 -10.34 4.04 -5.56
CA SER A 368 -9.84 2.82 -4.90
C SER A 368 -8.51 2.40 -5.52
N TYR A 369 -7.66 1.69 -4.77
CA TYR A 369 -6.58 0.91 -5.39
C TYR A 369 -7.16 -0.26 -6.19
N ASN A 370 -6.44 -0.67 -7.24
CA ASN A 370 -6.75 -1.85 -8.06
C ASN A 370 -6.16 -3.14 -7.49
#